data_AF-A0A011P6T0-F1
#
_entry.id   AF-A0A011P6T0-F1
#
_cell.length_a   1.000
_cell.length_b   1.000
_cell.length_c   1.000
_cell.angle_alpha   90.00
_cell.angle_beta   90.00
_cell.angle_gamma   90.00
#
_symmetry.space_group_name_H-M   'P 1'
#
loop_
_entity.id
_entity.type
_entity.pdbx_description
1 polymer ?
#
loop_
_entity_poly.entity_id
_entity_poly.type
_entity_poly.pdbx_seq_one_letter_code
_entity_poly.pdbx_strand_id
1 'polypeptide(L)'
;MDSDVTGSGFKATAAVTLDSGENDLTLDAAITPIVIDLNGNGIQTIARGSSKGSFDLLGTGTGIDSGWLSGDDGFLVVDRNGNGSIDDISEMFGGASKGAGFSKLSAFDSNGDGLVDANDADFASLKIWRDINGNHQTDAGELMGLTDAGLVGLSIDYSELPFLDAQGNLHLERGSATRADGSVVDMTDVYFNISASDAAAAGVQLPNMAELMGGGFDGLNAGADVAADPGGMDWIDVQLVGTPQPELPGMF
;
A
#
# COMPACT_ATOMS: atom_id res chain seq x y z
N MET A 1 -40.87 37.09 19.37
CA MET A 1 -40.86 36.38 20.66
C MET A 1 -40.93 34.91 20.31
N ASP A 2 -39.77 34.36 19.99
CA ASP A 2 -38.91 33.57 20.90
C ASP A 2 -39.32 32.10 20.87
N SER A 3 -38.48 31.28 20.24
CA SER A 3 -38.39 29.86 20.52
C SER A 3 -36.95 29.41 20.35
N ASP A 4 -36.09 29.79 21.28
CA ASP A 4 -34.80 29.12 21.45
C ASP A 4 -35.00 27.71 22.01
N VAL A 5 -34.70 26.71 21.18
CA VAL A 5 -34.52 25.32 21.56
C VAL A 5 -33.13 25.17 22.16
N THR A 6 -33.05 25.11 23.49
CA THR A 6 -31.83 24.67 24.17
C THR A 6 -31.80 23.14 24.21
N GLY A 7 -30.95 22.56 23.35
CA GLY A 7 -30.74 21.12 23.30
C GLY A 7 -29.41 20.82 22.63
N SER A 8 -28.31 21.02 23.35
CA SER A 8 -27.00 20.48 23.00
C SER A 8 -27.11 18.95 22.96
N GLY A 9 -27.22 18.41 21.77
CA GLY A 9 -27.30 16.99 21.49
C GLY A 9 -26.22 16.59 20.49
N PHE A 10 -24.96 16.92 20.78
CA PHE A 10 -23.87 16.13 20.22
C PHE A 10 -24.05 14.71 20.75
N LYS A 11 -24.75 13.88 19.97
CA LYS A 11 -24.66 12.44 20.16
C LYS A 11 -23.22 12.09 19.84
N ALA A 12 -22.47 11.71 20.87
CA ALA A 12 -21.18 11.07 20.69
C ALA A 12 -21.34 10.00 19.61
N THR A 13 -20.55 10.13 18.54
CA THR A 13 -20.42 9.08 17.53
C THR A 13 -20.10 7.80 18.27
N ALA A 14 -20.93 6.78 18.10
CA ALA A 14 -20.66 5.46 18.64
C ALA A 14 -19.29 5.03 18.10
N ALA A 15 -18.42 4.52 18.98
CA ALA A 15 -17.21 3.85 18.54
C ALA A 15 -17.65 2.71 17.63
N VAL A 16 -17.38 2.82 16.33
CA VAL A 16 -17.55 1.71 15.39
C VAL A 16 -16.41 0.76 15.72
N THR A 17 -16.73 -0.30 16.46
CA THR A 17 -15.79 -1.42 16.59
C THR A 17 -15.91 -2.18 15.28
N LEU A 18 -14.99 -1.90 14.37
CA LEU A 18 -14.85 -2.70 13.17
C LEU A 18 -14.20 -4.02 13.57
N ASP A 19 -14.82 -5.13 13.15
CA ASP A 19 -14.15 -6.42 13.19
C ASP A 19 -12.88 -6.32 12.32
N SER A 20 -11.82 -7.01 12.72
CA SER A 20 -10.55 -7.01 12.00
C SER A 20 -10.76 -7.40 10.53
N GLY A 21 -10.68 -6.44 9.62
CA GLY A 21 -10.85 -6.67 8.17
C GLY A 21 -11.76 -5.69 7.44
N GLU A 22 -12.55 -4.87 8.13
CA GLU A 22 -13.27 -3.75 7.51
C GLU A 22 -12.32 -2.54 7.46
N ASN A 23 -11.94 -2.12 6.24
CA ASN A 23 -11.05 -0.99 6.00
C ASN A 23 -11.74 0.32 6.41
N ASP A 24 -11.28 0.93 7.50
CA ASP A 24 -11.59 2.34 7.79
C ASP A 24 -10.45 3.18 7.24
N LEU A 25 -10.70 3.81 6.10
CA LEU A 25 -9.77 4.67 5.38
C LEU A 25 -9.24 5.85 6.23
N THR A 26 -9.82 6.11 7.41
CA THR A 26 -9.34 7.13 8.36
C THR A 26 -8.43 6.58 9.46
N LEU A 27 -8.45 5.27 9.72
CA LEU A 27 -7.65 4.60 10.76
C LEU A 27 -6.53 3.73 10.20
N ASP A 28 -6.49 3.54 8.89
CA ASP A 28 -5.48 2.76 8.21
C ASP A 28 -4.48 3.66 7.46
N ALA A 29 -3.20 3.32 7.62
CA ALA A 29 -2.09 3.86 6.84
C ALA A 29 -1.52 2.77 5.92
N ALA A 30 -0.63 3.15 5.02
CA ALA A 30 -0.02 2.18 4.13
C ALA A 30 1.48 2.42 3.92
N ILE A 31 2.19 1.33 3.68
CA ILE A 31 3.64 1.32 3.46
C ILE A 31 3.99 0.22 2.47
N THR A 32 4.97 0.46 1.60
CA THR A 32 5.36 -0.51 0.59
C THR A 32 6.66 -1.22 0.86
N PRO A 33 6.75 -2.42 0.29
CA PRO A 33 7.81 -2.72 -0.67
C PRO A 33 7.35 -3.23 -2.04
N ILE A 34 8.30 -3.29 -2.98
CA ILE A 34 8.22 -3.99 -4.25
C ILE A 34 8.13 -5.49 -4.01
N VAL A 35 7.15 -6.11 -4.66
CA VAL A 35 6.93 -7.55 -4.75
C VAL A 35 6.93 -8.01 -6.20
N ILE A 36 7.27 -9.27 -6.44
CA ILE A 36 7.37 -9.88 -7.77
C ILE A 36 6.53 -11.16 -7.83
N ASP A 37 5.76 -11.30 -8.91
CA ASP A 37 4.98 -12.50 -9.21
C ASP A 37 5.91 -13.63 -9.71
N LEU A 38 6.16 -14.61 -8.85
CA LEU A 38 7.13 -15.67 -9.12
C LEU A 38 6.52 -16.87 -9.87
N ASN A 39 5.20 -17.00 -9.93
CA ASN A 39 4.54 -18.17 -10.53
C ASN A 39 3.68 -17.80 -11.77
N GLY A 40 3.48 -16.50 -12.05
CA GLY A 40 2.72 -15.97 -13.17
C GLY A 40 1.19 -15.96 -12.96
N ASN A 41 0.71 -16.02 -11.71
CA ASN A 41 -0.73 -16.03 -11.39
C ASN A 41 -1.25 -14.71 -10.80
N GLY A 42 -0.42 -13.66 -10.82
CA GLY A 42 -0.68 -12.36 -10.21
C GLY A 42 -0.26 -12.30 -8.74
N ILE A 43 0.02 -11.09 -8.24
CA ILE A 43 0.42 -10.89 -6.84
C ILE A 43 -0.72 -11.25 -5.88
N GLN A 44 -0.44 -12.13 -4.93
CA GLN A 44 -1.38 -12.59 -3.92
C GLN A 44 -0.97 -12.10 -2.53
N THR A 45 -1.85 -11.36 -1.85
CA THR A 45 -1.58 -10.80 -0.52
C THR A 45 -2.44 -11.46 0.57
N ILE A 46 -2.13 -11.11 1.82
CA ILE A 46 -2.81 -11.53 3.04
C ILE A 46 -3.28 -10.25 3.76
N ALA A 47 -4.51 -10.28 4.28
CA ALA A 47 -5.07 -9.15 5.04
C ALA A 47 -4.38 -9.02 6.41
N ARG A 48 -4.23 -7.78 6.91
CA ARG A 48 -3.60 -7.49 8.22
C ARG A 48 -4.12 -8.37 9.35
N GLY A 49 -5.44 -8.46 9.50
CA GLY A 49 -6.07 -9.28 10.55
C GLY A 49 -5.92 -10.79 10.38
N SER A 50 -5.41 -11.27 9.24
CA SER A 50 -5.14 -12.67 8.95
C SER A 50 -3.64 -13.01 8.92
N SER A 51 -2.77 -12.01 9.00
CA SER A 51 -1.33 -12.24 9.04
C SER A 51 -0.89 -12.85 10.37
N LYS A 52 0.22 -13.58 10.36
CA LYS A 52 0.67 -14.40 11.51
C LYS A 52 1.99 -13.95 12.12
N GLY A 53 2.61 -12.93 11.56
CA GLY A 53 3.85 -12.35 12.05
C GLY A 53 3.77 -10.82 12.13
N SER A 54 4.84 -10.24 12.63
CA SER A 54 5.07 -8.80 12.69
C SER A 54 6.43 -8.50 12.08
N PHE A 55 6.54 -7.43 11.30
CA PHE A 55 7.80 -7.02 10.66
C PHE A 55 8.07 -5.54 10.90
N ASP A 56 9.34 -5.12 10.98
CA ASP A 56 9.69 -3.72 11.17
C ASP A 56 9.60 -2.94 9.85
N LEU A 57 8.37 -2.77 9.37
CA LEU A 57 8.09 -1.97 8.17
C LEU A 57 8.36 -0.48 8.39
N LEU A 58 8.43 -0.01 9.64
CA LEU A 58 8.64 1.40 9.96
C LEU A 58 10.12 1.77 10.14
N GLY A 59 11.03 0.79 10.20
CA GLY A 59 12.46 1.01 10.45
C GLY A 59 12.75 1.53 11.86
N THR A 60 11.95 1.10 12.84
CA THR A 60 11.98 1.57 14.24
C THR A 60 12.70 0.61 15.19
N GLY A 61 13.10 -0.56 14.70
CA GLY A 61 13.58 -1.70 15.47
C GLY A 61 12.47 -2.52 16.14
N THR A 62 11.19 -2.26 15.85
CA THR A 62 10.05 -2.99 16.42
C THR A 62 9.10 -3.42 15.31
N GLY A 63 8.71 -4.71 15.31
CA GLY A 63 7.74 -5.23 14.36
C GLY A 63 6.33 -4.71 14.62
N ILE A 64 5.58 -4.49 13.53
CA ILE A 64 4.17 -4.10 13.56
C ILE A 64 3.31 -5.12 12.81
N ASP A 65 2.02 -5.14 13.10
CA ASP A 65 1.04 -5.93 12.35
C ASP A 65 0.71 -5.22 11.02
N SER A 66 0.76 -5.96 9.94
CA SER A 66 0.50 -5.46 8.59
C SER A 66 -0.21 -6.49 7.73
N GLY A 67 -0.81 -6.05 6.62
CA GLY A 67 -0.99 -6.94 5.48
C GLY A 67 0.35 -7.54 5.05
N TRP A 68 0.32 -8.64 4.33
CA TRP A 68 1.55 -9.35 3.94
C TRP A 68 1.45 -10.01 2.58
N LEU A 69 2.56 -10.52 2.07
CA LEU A 69 2.60 -11.28 0.84
C LEU A 69 2.28 -12.76 1.12
N SER A 70 1.62 -13.44 0.19
CA SER A 70 1.51 -14.90 0.26
C SER A 70 2.87 -15.56 -0.04
N GLY A 71 3.07 -16.80 0.42
CA GLY A 71 4.34 -17.52 0.22
C GLY A 71 4.61 -18.01 -1.21
N ASP A 72 3.76 -17.67 -2.18
CA ASP A 72 3.95 -18.01 -3.60
C ASP A 72 4.76 -16.94 -4.37
N ASP A 73 4.72 -15.69 -3.90
CA ASP A 73 5.39 -14.53 -4.48
C ASP A 73 6.59 -14.09 -3.62
N GLY A 74 7.36 -13.09 -4.05
CA GLY A 74 8.53 -12.66 -3.28
C GLY A 74 8.73 -11.16 -3.20
N PHE A 75 9.29 -10.70 -2.08
CA PHE A 75 9.79 -9.34 -1.92
C PHE A 75 11.12 -9.16 -2.64
N LEU A 76 11.30 -8.03 -3.31
CA LEU A 76 12.62 -7.60 -3.74
C LEU A 76 13.37 -6.99 -2.55
N VAL A 77 14.56 -7.52 -2.26
CA VAL A 77 15.34 -7.16 -1.07
C VAL A 77 16.84 -7.09 -1.35
N VAL A 78 17.57 -6.45 -0.44
CA VAL A 78 19.03 -6.46 -0.37
C VAL A 78 19.43 -6.53 1.10
N ASP A 79 20.17 -7.58 1.48
CA ASP A 79 20.77 -7.74 2.81
C ASP A 79 21.92 -6.73 2.93
N ARG A 80 21.59 -5.56 3.48
CA ARG A 80 22.46 -4.38 3.45
C ARG A 80 23.50 -4.44 4.56
N ASN A 81 23.14 -5.07 5.68
CA ASN A 81 24.01 -5.20 6.83
C ASN A 81 24.86 -6.50 6.80
N GLY A 82 24.55 -7.43 5.89
CA GLY A 82 25.28 -8.66 5.64
C GLY A 82 25.08 -9.74 6.70
N ASN A 83 23.98 -9.71 7.44
CA ASN A 83 23.72 -10.66 8.53
C ASN A 83 23.02 -11.95 8.07
N GLY A 84 22.62 -12.04 6.80
CA GLY A 84 21.96 -13.20 6.21
C GLY A 84 20.44 -13.23 6.41
N SER A 85 19.85 -12.15 6.92
CA SER A 85 18.43 -11.98 7.17
C SER A 85 17.96 -10.63 6.62
N ILE A 86 16.66 -10.50 6.38
CA ILE A 86 16.01 -9.23 6.10
C ILE A 86 15.22 -8.87 7.35
N ASP A 87 15.62 -7.79 8.02
CA ASP A 87 15.10 -7.50 9.37
C ASP A 87 14.14 -6.30 9.40
N ASP A 88 14.29 -5.36 8.45
CA ASP A 88 13.46 -4.15 8.40
C ASP A 88 13.33 -3.58 6.97
N ILE A 89 12.54 -2.51 6.84
CA ILE A 89 12.25 -1.82 5.57
C ILE A 89 13.48 -1.20 4.87
N SER A 90 14.60 -1.00 5.59
CA SER A 90 15.84 -0.45 5.00
C SER A 90 16.54 -1.44 4.07
N GLU A 91 16.20 -2.72 4.19
CA GLU A 91 16.67 -3.84 3.35
C GLU A 91 15.65 -4.23 2.29
N MET A 92 14.50 -3.57 2.26
CA MET A 92 13.45 -3.76 1.26
C MET A 92 13.39 -2.56 0.29
N PHE A 93 12.89 -2.84 -0.92
CA PHE A 93 12.69 -1.82 -1.95
C PHE A 93 11.29 -1.20 -1.81
N GLY A 94 11.11 -0.29 -0.87
CA GLY A 94 9.84 0.41 -0.66
C GLY A 94 9.94 1.64 0.23
N GLY A 95 8.80 2.13 0.71
CA GLY A 95 8.78 3.15 1.75
C GLY A 95 7.43 3.83 1.95
N ALA A 96 7.50 5.01 2.57
CA ALA A 96 6.35 5.82 2.97
C ALA A 96 5.77 6.70 1.86
N SER A 97 6.39 6.74 0.68
CA SER A 97 6.03 7.70 -0.37
C SER A 97 5.85 7.00 -1.69
N LYS A 98 4.99 7.59 -2.51
CA LYS A 98 4.69 7.11 -3.85
C LYS A 98 5.96 6.92 -4.68
N GLY A 99 6.15 5.73 -5.25
CA GLY A 99 7.32 5.39 -6.07
C GLY A 99 8.64 5.22 -5.30
N ALA A 100 8.63 5.15 -3.97
CA ALA A 100 9.84 4.98 -3.16
C ALA A 100 10.59 3.68 -3.50
N GLY A 101 9.89 2.58 -3.76
CA GLY A 101 10.51 1.31 -4.11
C GLY A 101 11.27 1.37 -5.44
N PHE A 102 10.61 1.90 -6.48
CA PHE A 102 11.24 2.05 -7.80
C PHE A 102 12.36 3.10 -7.79
N SER A 103 12.24 4.15 -6.99
CA SER A 103 13.33 5.11 -6.79
C SER A 103 14.54 4.49 -6.08
N LYS A 104 14.34 3.50 -5.19
CA LYS A 104 15.46 2.74 -4.62
C LYS A 104 16.04 1.78 -5.66
N LEU A 105 15.21 1.15 -6.48
CA LEU A 105 15.65 0.23 -7.53
C LEU A 105 16.48 0.93 -8.61
N SER A 106 16.11 2.15 -9.00
CA SER A 106 16.86 2.92 -10.01
C SER A 106 18.30 3.24 -9.59
N ALA A 107 18.62 3.21 -8.29
CA ALA A 107 19.99 3.35 -7.82
C ALA A 107 20.89 2.15 -8.16
N PHE A 108 20.31 1.01 -8.54
CA PHE A 108 21.02 -0.20 -8.97
C PHE A 108 21.28 -0.25 -10.48
N ASP A 109 20.67 0.65 -11.27
CA ASP A 109 20.96 0.82 -12.71
C ASP A 109 22.23 1.68 -12.86
N SER A 110 23.38 1.00 -12.80
CA SER A 110 24.70 1.62 -12.80
C SER A 110 25.16 2.05 -14.20
N ASN A 111 24.55 1.49 -15.24
CA ASN A 111 24.88 1.78 -16.64
C ASN A 111 23.92 2.82 -17.27
N GLY A 112 22.76 3.06 -16.66
CA GLY A 112 21.76 4.06 -17.03
C GLY A 112 20.88 3.67 -18.23
N ASP A 113 20.66 2.38 -18.47
CA ASP A 113 19.87 1.88 -19.60
C ASP A 113 18.39 1.62 -19.27
N GLY A 114 17.97 1.83 -18.03
CA GLY A 114 16.61 1.63 -17.55
C GLY A 114 16.29 0.20 -17.11
N LEU A 115 17.29 -0.69 -17.08
CA LEU A 115 17.15 -2.08 -16.71
C LEU A 115 18.22 -2.46 -15.68
N VAL A 116 17.79 -2.95 -14.52
CA VAL A 116 18.71 -3.53 -13.54
C VAL A 116 18.95 -4.99 -13.91
N ASP A 117 20.12 -5.30 -14.46
CA ASP A 117 20.50 -6.63 -14.94
C ASP A 117 21.97 -7.01 -14.64
N ALA A 118 22.44 -8.14 -15.17
CA ALA A 118 23.80 -8.64 -14.91
C ALA A 118 24.94 -7.70 -15.39
N ASN A 119 24.64 -6.66 -16.16
CA ASN A 119 25.59 -5.62 -16.54
C ASN A 119 25.76 -4.55 -15.45
N ASP A 120 24.96 -4.59 -14.39
CA ASP A 120 25.05 -3.66 -13.27
C ASP A 120 25.92 -4.14 -12.12
N ALA A 121 26.64 -3.18 -11.52
CA ALA A 121 27.64 -3.45 -10.49
C ALA A 121 27.07 -4.22 -9.28
N ASP A 122 25.85 -3.87 -8.86
CA ASP A 122 25.24 -4.38 -7.62
C ASP A 122 24.11 -5.40 -7.87
N PHE A 123 23.87 -5.82 -9.12
CA PHE A 123 22.80 -6.78 -9.46
C PHE A 123 22.90 -8.09 -8.67
N ALA A 124 24.12 -8.61 -8.49
CA ALA A 124 24.35 -9.85 -7.75
C ALA A 124 24.06 -9.75 -6.24
N SER A 125 23.89 -8.54 -5.70
CA SER A 125 23.50 -8.33 -4.30
C SER A 125 22.00 -8.41 -4.07
N LEU A 126 21.19 -8.25 -5.13
CA LEU A 126 19.74 -8.32 -5.07
C LEU A 126 19.27 -9.75 -4.83
N LYS A 127 18.24 -9.87 -4.00
CA LYS A 127 17.64 -11.15 -3.62
C LYS A 127 16.12 -11.07 -3.71
N ILE A 128 15.52 -12.25 -3.74
CA ILE A 128 14.11 -12.48 -3.51
C ILE A 128 13.95 -13.09 -2.13
N TRP A 129 13.11 -12.46 -1.30
CA TRP A 129 12.63 -13.06 -0.07
C TRP A 129 11.21 -13.60 -0.27
N ARG A 130 11.07 -14.91 -0.22
CA ARG A 130 9.79 -15.61 -0.23
C ARG A 130 9.55 -16.23 1.14
N ASP A 131 8.75 -15.54 1.94
CA ASP A 131 8.29 -16.02 3.25
C ASP A 131 7.23 -17.12 3.04
N ILE A 132 7.68 -18.38 3.01
CA ILE A 132 6.84 -19.53 2.62
C ILE A 132 5.83 -19.85 3.73
N ASN A 133 6.23 -19.62 4.98
CA ASN A 133 5.44 -20.02 6.14
C ASN A 133 4.59 -18.85 6.71
N GLY A 134 4.86 -17.62 6.27
CA GLY A 134 4.12 -16.41 6.64
C GLY A 134 4.40 -15.95 8.07
N ASN A 135 5.60 -16.19 8.61
CA ASN A 135 5.99 -15.80 9.98
C ASN A 135 6.68 -14.44 10.03
N HIS A 136 6.91 -13.80 8.88
CA HIS A 136 7.57 -12.51 8.72
C HIS A 136 9.02 -12.49 9.22
N GLN A 137 9.69 -13.64 9.15
CA GLN A 137 11.11 -13.78 9.49
C GLN A 137 11.81 -14.43 8.31
N THR A 138 13.08 -14.08 8.11
CA THR A 138 13.88 -14.78 7.12
C THR A 138 14.29 -16.15 7.64
N ASP A 139 13.69 -17.21 7.12
CA ASP A 139 14.09 -18.58 7.41
C ASP A 139 15.06 -19.17 6.38
N ALA A 140 15.72 -20.26 6.77
CA ALA A 140 16.62 -20.98 5.89
C ALA A 140 15.88 -21.49 4.64
N GLY A 141 16.33 -21.04 3.46
CA GLY A 141 15.74 -21.39 2.17
C GLY A 141 14.71 -20.40 1.63
N GLU A 142 14.45 -19.29 2.34
CA GLU A 142 13.51 -18.25 1.91
C GLU A 142 14.17 -17.09 1.17
N LEU A 143 15.49 -16.93 1.30
CA LEU A 143 16.28 -16.00 0.50
C LEU A 143 16.97 -16.72 -0.67
N MET A 144 16.80 -16.16 -1.86
CA MET A 144 17.47 -16.64 -3.08
C MET A 144 17.93 -15.47 -3.95
N GLY A 145 18.96 -15.68 -4.76
CA GLY A 145 19.38 -14.67 -5.75
C GLY A 145 18.38 -14.54 -6.89
N LEU A 146 18.37 -13.41 -7.59
CA LEU A 146 17.46 -13.17 -8.73
C LEU A 146 17.56 -14.29 -9.79
N THR A 147 18.78 -14.72 -10.13
CA THR A 147 18.99 -15.79 -11.12
C THR A 147 18.44 -17.13 -10.67
N ASP A 148 18.49 -17.44 -9.37
CA ASP A 148 17.93 -18.67 -8.80
C ASP A 148 16.40 -18.64 -8.78
N ALA A 149 15.81 -17.44 -8.64
CA ALA A 149 14.39 -17.19 -8.85
C ALA A 149 13.98 -17.16 -10.34
N GLY A 150 14.92 -17.34 -11.27
CA GLY A 150 14.69 -17.32 -12.71
C GLY A 150 14.53 -15.92 -13.32
N LEU A 151 14.91 -14.86 -12.59
CA LEU A 151 14.86 -13.46 -13.02
C LEU A 151 16.21 -13.02 -13.57
N VAL A 152 16.19 -12.28 -14.68
CA VAL A 152 17.40 -11.81 -15.36
C VAL A 152 17.45 -10.30 -15.57
N GLY A 153 16.33 -9.59 -15.37
CA GLY A 153 16.31 -8.13 -15.45
C GLY A 153 15.08 -7.55 -14.77
N LEU A 154 15.23 -6.39 -14.14
CA LEU A 154 14.18 -5.65 -13.45
C LEU A 154 14.04 -4.28 -14.10
N SER A 155 12.87 -3.95 -14.65
CA SER A 155 12.65 -2.62 -15.22
C SER A 155 12.49 -1.58 -14.13
N ILE A 156 13.18 -0.45 -14.24
CA ILE A 156 13.04 0.67 -13.30
C ILE A 156 11.84 1.56 -13.63
N ASP A 157 11.29 1.42 -14.84
CA ASP A 157 10.10 2.12 -15.28
C ASP A 157 8.84 1.46 -14.71
N TYR A 158 7.85 2.28 -14.37
CA TYR A 158 6.56 1.82 -13.86
C TYR A 158 5.41 2.69 -14.37
N SER A 159 4.21 2.14 -14.29
CA SER A 159 2.95 2.87 -14.48
C SER A 159 2.14 2.85 -13.19
N GLU A 160 1.48 3.96 -12.88
CA GLU A 160 0.61 4.06 -11.71
C GLU A 160 -0.79 3.50 -12.08
N LEU A 161 -1.10 2.31 -11.56
CA LEU A 161 -2.33 1.57 -11.84
C LEU A 161 -2.97 1.10 -10.52
N PRO A 162 -3.59 2.03 -9.76
CA PRO A 162 -4.15 1.75 -8.44
C PRO A 162 -5.17 0.63 -8.47
N PHE A 163 -4.99 -0.36 -7.59
CA PHE A 163 -5.89 -1.48 -7.38
C PHE A 163 -5.86 -1.90 -5.92
N LEU A 164 -6.98 -1.71 -5.23
CA LEU A 164 -7.19 -2.25 -3.89
C LEU A 164 -7.66 -3.70 -4.02
N ASP A 165 -6.91 -4.63 -3.47
CA ASP A 165 -7.29 -6.04 -3.48
C ASP A 165 -8.34 -6.37 -2.39
N ALA A 166 -8.84 -7.60 -2.43
CA ALA A 166 -9.84 -8.08 -1.47
C ALA A 166 -9.30 -8.23 -0.03
N GLN A 167 -7.97 -8.14 0.16
CA GLN A 167 -7.30 -8.20 1.45
C GLN A 167 -7.05 -6.80 2.04
N GLY A 168 -7.42 -5.74 1.31
CA GLY A 168 -7.28 -4.36 1.74
C GLY A 168 -5.88 -3.78 1.50
N ASN A 169 -5.04 -4.44 0.69
CA ASN A 169 -3.72 -3.94 0.30
C ASN A 169 -3.80 -3.28 -1.08
N LEU A 170 -3.07 -2.18 -1.26
CA LEU A 170 -3.11 -1.38 -2.49
C LEU A 170 -1.91 -1.69 -3.37
N HIS A 171 -2.18 -2.09 -4.61
CA HIS A 171 -1.22 -2.27 -5.69
C HIS A 171 -1.20 -0.98 -6.50
N LEU A 172 -0.07 -0.27 -6.58
CA LEU A 172 -0.04 1.07 -7.18
C LEU A 172 0.96 1.20 -8.34
N GLU A 173 2.25 1.30 -8.05
CA GLU A 173 3.27 1.36 -9.10
C GLU A 173 3.52 -0.05 -9.65
N ARG A 174 3.17 -0.27 -10.93
CA ARG A 174 3.39 -1.53 -11.62
C ARG A 174 4.47 -1.39 -12.68
N GLY A 175 5.56 -2.09 -12.46
CA GLY A 175 6.65 -2.32 -13.40
C GLY A 175 6.67 -3.79 -13.84
N SER A 176 7.84 -4.28 -14.22
CA SER A 176 7.97 -5.66 -14.68
C SER A 176 9.37 -6.24 -14.45
N ALA A 177 9.42 -7.56 -14.35
CA ALA A 177 10.66 -8.33 -14.30
C ALA A 177 10.70 -9.32 -15.47
N THR A 178 11.87 -9.43 -16.10
CA THR A 178 12.13 -10.37 -17.20
C THR A 178 12.68 -11.68 -16.65
N ARG A 179 12.06 -12.79 -17.04
CA ARG A 179 12.52 -14.15 -16.70
C ARG A 179 13.56 -14.65 -17.69
N ALA A 180 14.34 -15.64 -17.27
CA ALA A 180 15.38 -16.26 -18.10
C ALA A 180 14.84 -16.92 -19.37
N ASP A 181 13.56 -17.30 -19.41
CA ASP A 181 12.88 -17.84 -20.60
C ASP A 181 12.36 -16.75 -21.55
N GLY A 182 12.57 -15.48 -21.22
CA GLY A 182 12.10 -14.31 -21.97
C GLY A 182 10.67 -13.90 -21.69
N SER A 183 9.93 -14.61 -20.83
CA SER A 183 8.64 -14.15 -20.34
C SER A 183 8.79 -12.98 -19.36
N VAL A 184 7.71 -12.23 -19.17
CA VAL A 184 7.68 -11.06 -18.30
C VAL A 184 6.61 -11.28 -17.24
N VAL A 185 6.90 -10.87 -16.00
CA VAL A 185 6.00 -10.93 -14.86
C VAL A 185 5.88 -9.60 -14.14
N ASP A 186 4.81 -9.47 -13.37
CA ASP A 186 4.49 -8.26 -12.63
C ASP A 186 5.51 -8.04 -11.51
N MET A 187 5.95 -6.80 -11.40
CA MET A 187 6.72 -6.27 -10.27
C MET A 187 5.99 -5.03 -9.77
N THR A 188 5.53 -5.03 -8.53
CA THR A 188 4.57 -4.03 -8.05
C THR A 188 4.97 -3.50 -6.69
N ASP A 189 4.91 -2.18 -6.49
CA ASP A 189 4.96 -1.57 -5.15
C ASP A 189 3.59 -1.80 -4.50
N VAL A 190 3.54 -2.70 -3.50
CA VAL A 190 2.31 -3.05 -2.79
C VAL A 190 2.30 -2.37 -1.43
N TYR A 191 1.35 -1.47 -1.25
CA TYR A 191 1.09 -0.72 -0.04
C TYR A 191 0.27 -1.61 0.91
N PHE A 192 0.97 -2.26 1.82
CA PHE A 192 0.35 -3.09 2.84
C PHE A 192 -0.37 -2.22 3.85
N ASN A 193 -1.59 -2.66 4.19
CA ASN A 193 -2.41 -2.00 5.19
C ASN A 193 -1.77 -2.16 6.59
N ILE A 194 -1.62 -1.05 7.30
CA ILE A 194 -1.15 -1.01 8.68
C ILE A 194 -2.00 -0.06 9.52
N SER A 195 -1.90 -0.18 10.85
CA SER A 195 -2.58 0.70 11.78
C SER A 195 -1.99 2.12 11.74
N ALA A 196 -2.81 3.14 11.45
CA ALA A 196 -2.35 4.53 11.48
C ALA A 196 -1.94 4.97 12.89
N SER A 197 -2.52 4.40 13.95
CA SER A 197 -2.11 4.70 15.32
C SER A 197 -0.72 4.15 15.63
N ASP A 198 -0.36 2.99 15.07
CA ASP A 198 0.95 2.37 15.30
C ASP A 198 2.05 3.20 14.60
N ALA A 199 1.78 3.64 13.36
CA ALA A 199 2.63 4.58 12.65
C ALA A 199 2.81 5.90 13.43
N ALA A 200 1.70 6.48 13.92
CA ALA A 200 1.73 7.72 14.70
C ALA A 200 2.48 7.56 16.03
N ALA A 201 2.30 6.43 16.73
CA ALA A 201 3.00 6.12 17.98
C ALA A 201 4.53 5.96 17.77
N ALA A 202 4.92 5.44 16.60
CA ALA A 202 6.30 5.38 16.16
C ALA A 202 6.87 6.73 15.66
N GLY A 203 6.03 7.77 15.56
CA GLY A 203 6.43 9.08 15.02
C GLY A 203 6.65 9.08 13.51
N VAL A 204 6.16 8.06 12.80
CA VAL A 204 6.27 7.95 11.34
C VAL A 204 5.00 8.49 10.71
N GLN A 205 5.16 9.44 9.79
CA GLN A 205 4.06 9.96 8.99
C GLN A 205 3.93 9.09 7.74
N LEU A 206 2.76 8.49 7.56
CA LEU A 206 2.43 7.69 6.40
C LEU A 206 1.17 8.23 5.75
N PRO A 207 1.07 8.12 4.40
CA PRO A 207 -0.16 8.45 3.72
C PRO A 207 -1.24 7.44 4.09
N ASN A 208 -2.48 7.91 4.17
CA ASN A 208 -3.61 7.00 4.23
C ASN A 208 -3.90 6.43 2.83
N MET A 209 -4.64 5.33 2.80
CA MET A 209 -4.94 4.64 1.54
C MET A 209 -5.73 5.51 0.56
N ALA A 210 -6.52 6.43 1.11
CA ALA A 210 -7.40 7.33 0.37
C ALA A 210 -6.59 8.40 -0.40
N GLU A 211 -5.55 8.94 0.21
CA GLU A 211 -4.57 9.85 -0.41
C GLU A 211 -3.81 9.15 -1.55
N LEU A 212 -3.38 7.90 -1.35
CA LEU A 212 -2.65 7.12 -2.34
C LEU A 212 -3.49 6.79 -3.59
N MET A 213 -4.78 6.56 -3.42
CA MET A 213 -5.74 6.29 -4.49
C MET A 213 -6.09 7.52 -5.34
N GLY A 214 -5.51 8.70 -5.05
CA GLY A 214 -5.85 9.95 -5.74
C GLY A 214 -7.17 10.55 -5.28
N GLY A 215 -7.64 10.16 -4.09
CA GLY A 215 -8.81 10.75 -3.45
C GLY A 215 -8.48 12.13 -2.91
N GLY A 216 -8.81 13.17 -3.70
CA GLY A 216 -9.07 14.48 -3.12
C GLY A 216 -10.20 14.35 -2.10
N PHE A 217 -9.87 14.34 -0.81
CA PHE A 217 -10.81 14.62 0.28
C PHE A 217 -10.92 16.12 0.59
N ASP A 218 -10.60 16.97 -0.38
CA ASP A 218 -10.82 18.44 -0.33
C ASP A 218 -12.32 18.82 -0.28
N GLY A 219 -13.21 17.83 -0.17
CA GLY A 219 -14.66 18.03 -0.04
C GLY A 219 -15.29 17.60 1.28
N LEU A 220 -14.57 16.93 2.21
CA LEU A 220 -15.18 16.41 3.45
C LEU A 220 -14.42 16.72 4.75
N ASN A 221 -13.31 17.45 4.70
CA ASN A 221 -12.72 18.08 5.89
C ASN A 221 -13.04 19.58 5.98
N ALA A 222 -14.29 19.95 5.70
CA ALA A 222 -14.80 21.24 6.17
C ALA A 222 -15.11 21.10 7.68
N GLY A 223 -14.11 21.24 8.54
CA GLY A 223 -14.37 21.16 9.97
C GLY A 223 -13.22 21.19 10.95
N ALA A 224 -12.13 21.93 10.73
CA ALA A 224 -11.24 22.33 11.83
C ALA A 224 -10.33 23.54 11.50
N ASP A 225 -10.89 24.67 11.07
CA ASP A 225 -10.31 25.95 11.46
C ASP A 225 -11.42 26.99 11.66
N VAL A 226 -11.62 27.36 12.92
CA VAL A 226 -12.43 28.50 13.33
C VAL A 226 -11.54 29.74 13.25
N ALA A 227 -11.40 30.28 12.04
CA ALA A 227 -10.91 31.63 11.84
C ALA A 227 -11.99 32.47 11.14
N ALA A 228 -12.45 33.48 11.86
CA ALA A 228 -13.54 34.37 11.50
C ALA A 228 -13.23 35.19 10.23
N ASP A 229 -14.20 35.30 9.32
CA ASP A 229 -14.38 36.48 8.48
C ASP A 229 -15.86 36.66 8.09
N PRO A 230 -16.47 37.86 8.22
CA PRO A 230 -17.89 38.06 7.99
C PRO A 230 -18.15 38.61 6.58
N GLY A 231 -18.89 37.84 5.78
CA GLY A 231 -19.81 38.41 4.78
C GLY A 231 -19.58 38.00 3.33
N GLY A 232 -20.69 37.70 2.64
CA GLY A 232 -20.80 37.85 1.18
C GLY A 232 -21.11 36.58 0.39
N MET A 233 -22.40 36.43 0.06
CA MET A 233 -23.09 35.46 -0.82
C MET A 233 -22.36 35.06 -2.14
N ASP A 234 -22.56 33.82 -2.62
CA ASP A 234 -23.61 33.47 -3.62
C ASP A 234 -23.66 31.95 -3.89
N TRP A 235 -24.85 31.36 -3.97
CA TRP A 235 -25.07 29.92 -4.19
C TRP A 235 -25.51 29.67 -5.63
N ILE A 236 -24.77 28.83 -6.37
CA ILE A 236 -25.25 28.28 -7.65
C ILE A 236 -26.12 27.05 -7.37
N ASP A 237 -27.42 27.19 -7.65
CA ASP A 237 -28.40 26.10 -7.72
C ASP A 237 -28.07 25.15 -8.88
N VAL A 238 -27.73 23.90 -8.60
CA VAL A 238 -27.77 22.82 -9.59
C VAL A 238 -29.10 22.09 -9.47
N GLN A 239 -30.02 22.35 -10.40
CA GLN A 239 -31.27 21.60 -10.55
C GLN A 239 -30.99 20.16 -11.02
N LEU A 240 -31.34 19.19 -10.18
CA LEU A 240 -31.43 17.78 -10.57
C LEU A 240 -32.70 17.56 -11.40
N VAL A 241 -32.53 17.33 -12.71
CA VAL A 241 -33.59 16.85 -13.60
C VAL A 241 -33.83 15.37 -13.30
N GLY A 242 -35.02 15.05 -12.77
CA GLY A 242 -35.42 13.69 -12.44
C GLY A 242 -35.57 12.79 -13.66
N THR A 243 -34.99 11.59 -13.60
CA THR A 243 -35.28 10.50 -14.54
C THR A 243 -36.54 9.73 -14.10
N PRO A 244 -37.43 9.33 -15.02
CA PRO A 244 -38.68 8.67 -14.65
C PRO A 244 -38.46 7.23 -14.17
N GLN A 245 -39.16 6.87 -13.09
CA GLN A 245 -39.27 5.52 -12.53
C GLN A 245 -40.04 4.60 -13.49
N PRO A 246 -39.68 3.31 -13.67
CA PRO A 246 -40.53 2.36 -14.37
C PRO A 246 -41.68 1.89 -13.46
N GLU A 247 -42.91 1.96 -13.97
CA GLU A 247 -44.10 1.42 -13.31
C GLU A 247 -44.10 -0.12 -13.32
N LEU A 248 -44.48 -0.72 -12.19
CA LEU A 248 -44.85 -2.13 -12.12
C LEU A 248 -46.38 -2.27 -12.22
N PRO A 249 -46.91 -3.15 -13.10
CA PRO A 249 -48.35 -3.29 -13.32
C PRO A 249 -49.04 -4.17 -12.27
N GLY A 250 -50.00 -3.56 -11.56
CA GLY A 250 -51.42 -3.95 -11.56
C GLY A 250 -51.96 -5.12 -10.70
N MET A 251 -53.10 -4.82 -10.07
CA MET A 251 -54.25 -5.70 -9.73
C MET A 251 -54.07 -6.63 -8.50
N PHE A 252 -54.93 -6.63 -7.47
CA PHE A 252 -56.37 -6.35 -7.34
C PHE A 252 -56.69 -5.60 -6.03
#